data_AF-A0A9P5WFI4-F1
#
_entry.id   AF-A0A9P5WFI4-F1
#
_cell.length_a   1.000
_cell.length_b   1.000
_cell.length_c   1.000
_cell.angle_alpha   90.00
_cell.angle_beta   90.00
_cell.angle_gamma   90.00
#
_symmetry.space_group_name_H-M   'P 1'
#
loop_
_entity.id
_entity.type
_entity.pdbx_description
1 polymer ?
#
loop_
_entity_poly.entity_id
_entity_poly.type
_entity_poly.pdbx_seq_one_letter_code
_entity_poly.pdbx_strand_id
1 'polypeptide(L)'
;MSDTKRRDDEDEDAGEIKGPKKHHFTPLELQKKQLDKLLEKIDKPVLIPERSNQTRAPKEPRDYVKNVQGSSAGAGSGEFHVYRAMRRREYARLKNMELESKEEREQREHEEKINAMRAADEEKTEKNRNKRQKRKQRARNNSLSKKKNSSRSNEGNEDEESEGEHSQDDREDNKRSKRESDDEDK
;
A
#
# COMPACT_ATOMS: atom_id res chain seq x y z
N MET A 1 7.04 10.84 -88.86
CA MET A 1 6.19 9.74 -89.34
C MET A 1 6.69 8.45 -88.71
N SER A 2 5.77 7.54 -88.41
CA SER A 2 5.94 6.18 -87.84
C SER A 2 6.50 6.13 -86.40
N ASP A 3 5.99 5.35 -85.47
CA ASP A 3 4.82 4.48 -85.43
C ASP A 3 4.58 4.12 -83.95
N THR A 4 3.32 3.92 -83.59
CA THR A 4 2.86 3.52 -82.26
C THR A 4 3.34 2.13 -81.89
N LYS A 5 3.94 1.96 -80.70
CA LYS A 5 4.06 0.64 -80.07
C LYS A 5 3.28 0.63 -78.76
N ARG A 6 2.01 0.19 -78.86
CA ARG A 6 1.19 -0.26 -77.73
C ARG A 6 1.97 -1.34 -76.99
N ARG A 7 2.13 -1.17 -75.68
CA ARG A 7 2.39 -2.28 -74.76
C ARG A 7 1.15 -2.39 -73.90
N ASP A 8 0.28 -3.30 -74.30
CA ASP A 8 -0.69 -3.91 -73.44
C ASP A 8 0.10 -4.87 -72.55
N ASP A 9 0.38 -4.46 -71.31
CA ASP A 9 0.84 -5.35 -70.24
C ASP A 9 -0.20 -5.24 -69.11
N GLU A 10 -1.27 -6.02 -69.29
CA GLU A 10 -2.15 -6.45 -68.20
C GLU A 10 -1.34 -7.40 -67.30
N ASP A 11 -0.63 -6.87 -66.31
CA ASP A 11 -0.02 -7.66 -65.25
C ASP A 11 -0.63 -7.27 -63.90
N GLU A 12 -1.68 -8.02 -63.58
CA GLU A 12 -2.06 -8.56 -62.27
C GLU A 12 -1.94 -7.64 -61.04
N ASP A 13 -3.12 -7.32 -60.49
CA ASP A 13 -3.38 -6.89 -59.12
C ASP A 13 -2.48 -7.64 -58.13
N ALA A 14 -1.36 -7.02 -57.77
CA ALA A 14 -0.48 -7.46 -56.70
C ALA A 14 -1.26 -7.36 -55.39
N GLY A 15 -2.01 -8.42 -55.08
CA GLY A 15 -2.73 -8.62 -53.84
C GLY A 15 -1.78 -8.39 -52.67
N GLU A 16 -1.84 -7.18 -52.12
CA GLU A 16 -1.08 -6.73 -50.97
C GLU A 16 -1.41 -7.68 -49.81
N ILE A 17 -0.50 -8.61 -49.50
CA ILE A 17 -0.61 -9.52 -48.35
C ILE A 17 -0.48 -8.65 -47.11
N LYS A 18 -1.61 -8.07 -46.69
CA LYS A 18 -1.71 -7.32 -45.44
C LYS A 18 -1.37 -8.31 -44.33
N GLY A 19 -0.13 -8.19 -43.82
CA GLY A 19 0.34 -8.98 -42.69
C GLY A 19 -0.65 -8.92 -41.53
N PRO A 20 -0.67 -9.94 -40.66
CA PRO A 20 -1.69 -10.06 -39.63
C PRO A 20 -1.73 -8.78 -38.79
N LYS A 21 -2.88 -8.12 -38.80
CA LYS A 21 -3.12 -6.92 -37.99
C LYS A 21 -2.86 -7.29 -36.55
N LYS A 22 -1.84 -6.66 -35.93
CA LYS A 22 -1.55 -6.81 -34.51
C LYS A 22 -2.69 -6.13 -33.75
N HIS A 23 -3.71 -6.90 -33.39
CA HIS A 23 -4.75 -6.43 -32.48
C HIS A 23 -4.11 -6.27 -31.09
N HIS A 24 -4.36 -5.11 -30.47
CA HIS A 24 -4.01 -4.91 -29.07
C HIS A 24 -4.94 -5.81 -28.27
N PHE A 25 -4.38 -6.88 -27.69
CA PHE A 25 -5.14 -7.81 -26.89
C PHE A 25 -5.80 -7.07 -25.73
N THR A 26 -7.07 -7.35 -25.49
CA THR A 26 -7.72 -6.87 -24.28
C THR A 26 -7.04 -7.49 -23.04
N PRO A 27 -7.14 -6.88 -21.85
CA PRO A 27 -6.55 -7.45 -20.64
C PRO A 27 -6.98 -8.91 -20.39
N LEU A 28 -8.25 -9.22 -20.70
CA LEU A 28 -8.82 -10.57 -20.62
C LEU A 28 -8.18 -11.54 -21.62
N GLU A 29 -7.97 -11.09 -22.87
CA GLU A 29 -7.30 -11.91 -23.89
C GLU A 29 -5.82 -12.19 -23.54
N LEU A 30 -5.14 -11.23 -22.93
CA LEU A 30 -3.76 -11.40 -22.47
C LEU A 30 -3.67 -12.45 -21.35
N GLN A 31 -4.58 -12.38 -20.37
CA GLN A 31 -4.69 -13.38 -19.30
C GLN A 31 -5.04 -14.75 -19.87
N LYS A 32 -6.02 -14.83 -20.78
CA LYS A 32 -6.38 -16.08 -21.46
C LYS A 32 -5.17 -16.72 -22.14
N LYS A 33 -4.40 -15.95 -22.91
CA LYS A 33 -3.19 -16.43 -23.57
C LYS A 33 -2.11 -16.90 -22.58
N GLN A 34 -1.97 -16.23 -21.43
CA GLN A 34 -1.05 -16.67 -20.37
C GLN A 34 -1.51 -17.99 -19.74
N LEU A 35 -2.82 -18.14 -19.50
CA LEU A 35 -3.42 -19.39 -19.00
C LEU A 35 -3.26 -20.53 -19.99
N ASP A 36 -3.60 -20.32 -21.26
CA ASP A 36 -3.46 -21.33 -22.31
C ASP A 36 -2.01 -21.87 -22.35
N LYS A 37 -1.01 -20.97 -22.29
CA LYS A 37 0.41 -21.32 -22.23
C LYS A 37 0.80 -22.11 -20.97
N LEU A 38 0.20 -21.82 -19.81
CA LEU A 38 0.43 -22.57 -18.57
C LEU A 38 -0.23 -23.96 -18.64
N LEU A 39 -1.42 -24.04 -19.23
CA LEU A 39 -2.19 -25.28 -19.39
C LEU A 39 -1.62 -26.22 -20.46
N GLU A 40 -0.84 -25.73 -21.42
CA GLU A 40 -0.09 -26.58 -22.36
C GLU A 40 0.89 -27.54 -21.65
N LYS A 41 1.37 -27.19 -20.44
CA LYS A 41 2.38 -27.94 -19.69
C LYS A 41 2.02 -28.05 -18.21
N ILE A 42 0.90 -28.72 -17.94
CA ILE A 42 0.36 -28.92 -16.59
C ILE A 42 1.35 -29.62 -15.65
N ASP A 43 2.16 -30.54 -16.18
CA ASP A 43 3.13 -31.31 -15.38
C ASP A 43 4.32 -30.48 -14.89
N LYS A 44 4.55 -29.28 -15.43
CA LYS A 44 5.67 -28.42 -15.01
C LYS A 44 5.23 -27.54 -13.84
N PRO A 45 5.87 -27.63 -12.66
CA PRO A 45 5.56 -26.75 -11.56
C PRO A 45 5.85 -25.30 -11.95
N VAL A 46 4.92 -24.39 -11.64
CA VAL A 46 5.06 -22.96 -11.90
C VAL A 46 5.97 -22.35 -10.84
N LEU A 47 7.09 -21.75 -11.26
CA LEU A 47 7.98 -21.00 -10.37
C LEU A 47 7.38 -19.62 -10.13
N ILE A 48 6.74 -19.42 -8.97
CA ILE A 48 6.38 -18.08 -8.51
C ILE A 48 7.66 -17.44 -7.97
N PRO A 49 8.12 -16.32 -8.54
CA PRO A 49 9.33 -15.67 -8.05
C PRO A 49 9.10 -15.22 -6.60
N GLU A 50 10.00 -15.64 -5.72
CA GLU A 50 10.06 -15.08 -4.37
C GLU A 50 10.38 -13.59 -4.45
N ARG A 51 9.94 -12.83 -3.45
CA ARG A 51 10.29 -11.41 -3.34
C ARG A 51 11.82 -11.33 -3.35
N SER A 52 12.38 -10.47 -4.21
CA SER A 52 13.84 -10.35 -4.29
C SER A 52 14.37 -9.85 -2.94
N ASN A 53 15.07 -10.70 -2.20
CA ASN A 53 15.79 -10.33 -0.98
C ASN A 53 17.02 -9.45 -1.26
N GLN A 54 17.11 -8.85 -2.45
CA GLN A 54 18.15 -7.92 -2.80
C GLN A 54 17.85 -6.60 -2.09
N THR A 55 18.26 -6.51 -0.83
CA THR A 55 18.72 -5.22 -0.32
C THR A 55 19.65 -4.66 -1.38
N ARG A 56 19.43 -3.44 -1.85
CA ARG A 56 20.32 -2.79 -2.82
C ARG A 56 21.65 -2.40 -2.16
N ALA A 57 22.09 -3.20 -1.20
CA ALA A 57 23.25 -2.95 -0.38
C ALA A 57 24.49 -2.93 -1.28
N PRO A 58 25.36 -1.94 -1.09
CA PRO A 58 26.65 -1.92 -1.77
C PRO A 58 27.43 -3.19 -1.41
N LYS A 59 28.12 -3.78 -2.40
CA LYS A 59 28.95 -4.97 -2.17
C LYS A 59 29.98 -4.67 -1.10
N GLU A 60 30.09 -5.56 -0.11
CA GLU A 60 31.05 -5.45 0.97
C GLU A 60 32.48 -5.29 0.44
N PRO A 61 33.31 -4.45 1.09
CA PRO A 61 34.71 -4.33 0.75
C PRO A 61 35.41 -5.68 0.94
N ARG A 62 36.47 -5.94 0.18
CA ARG A 62 37.28 -7.15 0.36
C ARG A 62 38.16 -6.99 1.61
N ASP A 63 38.25 -8.02 2.43
CA ASP A 63 39.08 -8.03 3.64
C ASP A 63 40.57 -7.83 3.33
N TYR A 64 41.06 -8.47 2.26
CA TYR A 64 42.45 -8.42 1.86
C TYR A 64 42.62 -8.06 0.39
N VAL A 65 43.50 -7.09 0.13
CA VAL A 65 43.97 -6.75 -1.21
C VAL A 65 45.34 -7.39 -1.41
N LYS A 66 45.43 -8.34 -2.34
CA LYS A 66 46.66 -9.12 -2.57
C LYS A 66 47.75 -8.37 -3.34
N ASN A 67 47.37 -7.34 -4.11
CA ASN A 67 48.24 -6.69 -5.09
C ASN A 67 48.54 -5.24 -4.68
N VAL A 68 48.93 -5.02 -3.42
CA VAL A 68 49.29 -3.69 -2.92
C VAL A 68 50.73 -3.38 -3.31
N GLN A 69 50.92 -2.36 -4.14
CA GLN A 69 52.25 -1.84 -4.48
C GLN A 69 52.84 -1.08 -3.28
N GLY A 70 54.17 -1.07 -3.13
CA GLY A 70 54.84 -0.39 -2.01
C GLY A 70 54.51 1.11 -1.93
N SER A 71 54.53 1.67 -0.73
CA SER A 71 54.05 3.04 -0.46
C SER A 71 54.83 4.16 -1.16
N SER A 72 56.10 3.91 -1.51
CA SER A 72 56.95 4.86 -2.24
C SER A 72 57.02 4.60 -3.74
N ALA A 73 56.33 3.56 -4.23
CA ALA A 73 56.36 3.21 -5.65
C ALA A 73 55.47 4.18 -6.45
N GLY A 74 55.91 4.57 -7.65
CA GLY A 74 55.23 5.56 -8.48
C GLY A 74 53.86 5.10 -9.03
N ALA A 75 53.09 6.04 -9.57
CA ALA A 75 51.78 5.76 -10.16
C ALA A 75 51.91 4.85 -11.40
N GLY A 76 51.35 3.64 -11.31
CA GLY A 76 51.28 2.72 -12.45
C GLY A 76 50.16 3.08 -13.43
N SER A 77 50.21 2.54 -14.65
CA SER A 77 49.21 2.81 -15.70
C SER A 77 47.79 2.33 -15.35
N GLY A 78 47.66 1.35 -14.46
CA GLY A 78 46.37 0.82 -13.99
C GLY A 78 45.76 1.59 -12.80
N GLU A 79 46.53 2.45 -12.13
CA GLU A 79 46.10 3.09 -10.87
C GLU A 79 44.88 4.00 -11.07
N PHE A 80 44.81 4.68 -12.21
CA PHE A 80 43.66 5.49 -12.58
C PHE A 80 42.35 4.68 -12.62
N HIS A 81 42.40 3.45 -13.13
CA HIS A 81 41.22 2.59 -13.19
C HIS A 81 40.83 2.02 -11.83
N VAL A 82 41.82 1.75 -10.97
CA VAL A 82 41.59 1.34 -9.58
C VAL A 82 40.87 2.45 -8.82
N TYR A 83 41.38 3.69 -8.87
CA TYR A 83 40.72 4.84 -8.24
C TYR A 83 39.31 5.08 -8.80
N ARG A 84 39.13 5.03 -10.12
CA ARG A 84 37.81 5.20 -10.75
C ARG A 84 36.80 4.16 -10.26
N ALA A 85 37.22 2.89 -10.15
CA ALA A 85 36.36 1.82 -9.65
C ALA A 85 36.04 1.98 -8.15
N MET A 86 37.05 2.31 -7.35
CA MET A 86 36.90 2.57 -5.91
C MET A 86 35.97 3.74 -5.65
N ARG A 87 36.15 4.87 -6.34
CA ARG A 87 35.31 6.07 -6.21
C ARG A 87 33.87 5.81 -6.58
N ARG A 88 33.61 5.06 -7.67
CA ARG A 88 32.25 4.66 -8.06
C ARG A 88 31.60 3.77 -7.00
N ARG A 89 32.35 2.81 -6.44
CA ARG A 89 31.87 1.96 -5.35
C ARG A 89 31.52 2.79 -4.12
N GLU A 90 32.37 3.74 -3.77
CA GLU A 90 32.16 4.58 -2.59
C GLU A 90 30.99 5.54 -2.76
N TYR A 91 30.83 6.17 -3.93
CA TYR A 91 29.66 7.02 -4.20
C TYR A 91 28.36 6.22 -4.22
N ALA A 92 28.37 5.00 -4.77
CA ALA A 92 27.21 4.12 -4.67
C ALA A 92 26.90 3.75 -3.21
N ARG A 93 27.94 3.47 -2.41
CA ARG A 93 27.80 3.15 -0.98
C ARG A 93 27.18 4.31 -0.19
N LEU A 94 27.73 5.52 -0.33
CA LEU A 94 27.23 6.72 0.33
C LEU A 94 25.80 7.04 -0.11
N LYS A 95 25.52 7.00 -1.41
CA LYS A 95 24.18 7.23 -1.94
C LYS A 95 23.15 6.24 -1.39
N ASN A 96 23.51 4.96 -1.30
CA ASN A 96 22.59 3.95 -0.75
C ASN A 96 22.33 4.18 0.75
N MET A 97 23.37 4.51 1.51
CA MET A 97 23.22 4.86 2.94
C MET A 97 22.31 6.08 3.15
N GLU A 98 22.47 7.12 2.33
CA GLU A 98 21.60 8.31 2.36
C GLU A 98 20.15 7.96 2.00
N LEU A 99 19.95 7.12 0.98
CA LEU A 99 18.61 6.68 0.57
C LEU A 99 17.94 5.82 1.66
N GLU A 100 18.66 4.85 2.22
CA GLU A 100 18.17 3.99 3.30
C GLU A 100 17.79 4.81 4.54
N SER A 101 18.65 5.76 4.95
CA SER A 101 18.35 6.66 6.07
C SER A 101 17.11 7.52 5.82
N LYS A 102 16.94 8.00 4.58
CA LYS A 102 15.75 8.77 4.20
C LYS A 102 14.49 7.91 4.21
N GLU A 103 14.55 6.72 3.63
CA GLU A 103 13.44 5.76 3.61
C GLU A 103 13.04 5.33 5.03
N GLU A 104 14.01 5.06 5.91
CA GLU A 104 13.74 4.71 7.32
C GLU A 104 13.05 5.86 8.06
N ARG A 105 13.51 7.09 7.88
CA ARG A 105 12.88 8.27 8.48
C ARG A 105 11.44 8.46 8.00
N GLU A 106 11.22 8.37 6.69
CA GLU A 106 9.88 8.50 6.10
C GLU A 106 8.94 7.36 6.54
N GLN A 107 9.44 6.14 6.64
CA GLN A 107 8.67 5.00 7.16
C GLN A 107 8.29 5.21 8.61
N ARG A 108 9.23 5.64 9.45
CA ARG A 108 8.98 5.93 10.88
C ARG A 108 7.93 7.01 11.06
N GLU A 109 8.08 8.14 10.35
CA GLU A 109 7.10 9.24 10.38
C GLU A 109 5.70 8.78 9.94
N HIS A 110 5.64 7.93 8.91
CA HIS A 110 4.39 7.38 8.40
C HIS A 110 3.74 6.40 9.39
N GLU A 111 4.53 5.52 10.00
CA GLU A 111 4.06 4.57 11.02
C GLU A 111 3.55 5.29 12.27
N GLU A 112 4.29 6.29 12.75
CA GLU A 112 3.87 7.14 13.86
C GLU A 112 2.54 7.85 13.56
N LYS A 113 2.39 8.41 12.35
CA LYS A 113 1.15 9.06 11.92
C LYS A 113 -0.03 8.09 11.85
N ILE A 114 0.16 6.89 11.29
CA ILE A 114 -0.89 5.87 11.23
C ILE A 114 -1.28 5.43 12.64
N ASN A 115 -0.30 5.22 13.53
CA ASN A 115 -0.56 4.78 14.89
C ASN A 115 -1.29 5.86 15.69
N ALA A 116 -0.93 7.14 15.54
CA ALA A 116 -1.63 8.25 16.15
C ALA A 116 -3.09 8.36 15.67
N MET A 117 -3.32 8.26 14.35
CA MET A 117 -4.67 8.26 13.78
C MET A 117 -5.50 7.07 14.31
N ARG A 118 -4.90 5.87 14.33
CA ARG A 118 -5.55 4.67 14.85
C ARG A 118 -5.92 4.83 16.33
N ALA A 119 -5.01 5.33 17.16
CA ALA A 119 -5.26 5.57 18.58
C ALA A 119 -6.40 6.58 18.81
N ALA A 120 -6.43 7.68 18.04
CA ALA A 120 -7.51 8.66 18.12
C ALA A 120 -8.88 8.08 17.71
N ASP A 121 -8.92 7.22 16.69
CA ASP A 121 -10.13 6.54 16.26
C ASP A 121 -10.57 5.48 17.29
N GLU A 122 -9.63 4.74 17.87
CA GLU A 122 -9.89 3.77 18.95
C GLU A 122 -10.44 4.47 20.20
N GLU A 123 -9.89 5.61 20.61
CA GLU A 123 -10.38 6.37 21.76
C GLU A 123 -11.82 6.88 21.53
N LYS A 124 -12.10 7.42 20.34
CA LYS A 124 -13.46 7.88 19.97
C LYS A 124 -14.45 6.72 19.94
N THR A 125 -14.06 5.59 19.36
CA THR A 125 -14.92 4.41 19.27
C THR A 125 -15.15 3.77 20.64
N GLU A 126 -14.13 3.72 21.52
CA GLU A 126 -14.24 3.21 22.89
C GLU A 126 -15.14 4.11 23.76
N LYS A 127 -14.96 5.43 23.71
CA LYS A 127 -15.87 6.39 24.38
C LYS A 127 -17.31 6.16 23.95
N ASN A 128 -17.58 6.04 22.65
CA ASN A 128 -18.92 5.79 22.12
C ASN A 128 -19.46 4.40 22.50
N ARG A 129 -18.61 3.37 22.49
CA ARG A 129 -18.95 2.02 22.91
C ARG A 129 -19.33 1.97 24.39
N ASN A 130 -18.57 2.65 25.25
CA ASN A 130 -18.83 2.76 26.68
C ASN A 130 -20.15 3.49 26.96
N LYS A 131 -20.45 4.59 26.24
CA LYS A 131 -21.77 5.27 26.31
C LYS A 131 -22.92 4.32 25.93
N ARG A 132 -22.79 3.58 24.83
CA ARG A 132 -23.81 2.60 24.39
C ARG A 132 -23.98 1.44 25.38
N GLN A 133 -22.90 0.92 25.94
CA GLN A 133 -22.95 -0.14 26.95
C GLN A 133 -23.64 0.32 28.23
N LYS A 134 -23.31 1.53 28.73
CA LYS A 134 -24.01 2.12 29.89
C LYS A 134 -25.50 2.28 29.63
N ARG A 135 -25.91 2.79 28.46
CA ARG A 135 -27.34 2.90 28.07
C ARG A 135 -28.02 1.52 28.00
N LYS A 136 -27.35 0.52 27.43
CA LYS A 136 -27.86 -0.87 27.36
C LYS A 136 -28.03 -1.47 28.75
N GLN A 137 -27.08 -1.26 29.66
CA GLN A 137 -27.16 -1.72 31.05
C GLN A 137 -28.31 -1.03 31.79
N ARG A 138 -28.46 0.30 31.67
CA ARG A 138 -29.59 1.05 32.26
C ARG A 138 -30.94 0.54 31.74
N ALA A 139 -31.08 0.34 30.42
CA ALA A 139 -32.31 -0.20 29.83
C ALA A 139 -32.62 -1.64 30.29
N ARG A 140 -31.59 -2.49 30.44
CA ARG A 140 -31.74 -3.84 31.00
C ARG A 140 -32.16 -3.79 32.46
N ASN A 141 -31.56 -2.93 33.27
CA ASN A 141 -31.93 -2.78 34.68
C ASN A 141 -33.36 -2.23 34.84
N ASN A 142 -33.77 -1.27 34.00
CA ASN A 142 -35.12 -0.72 34.04
C ASN A 142 -36.20 -1.71 33.54
N SER A 143 -35.88 -2.53 32.54
CA SER A 143 -36.79 -3.61 32.11
C SER A 143 -36.89 -4.73 33.16
N LEU A 144 -35.80 -5.06 33.85
CA LEU A 144 -35.82 -6.02 34.96
C LEU A 144 -36.61 -5.49 36.17
N SER A 145 -36.44 -4.22 36.55
CA SER A 145 -37.23 -3.60 37.63
C SER A 145 -38.70 -3.51 37.26
N LYS A 146 -39.04 -3.12 36.02
CA LYS A 146 -40.43 -3.07 35.54
C LYS A 146 -41.06 -4.47 35.49
N LYS A 147 -40.31 -5.50 35.09
CA LYS A 147 -40.78 -6.90 35.13
C LYS A 147 -40.99 -7.39 36.56
N LYS A 148 -40.07 -7.06 37.49
CA LYS A 148 -40.20 -7.40 38.92
C LYS A 148 -41.37 -6.68 39.59
N ASN A 149 -41.60 -5.42 39.26
CA ASN A 149 -42.76 -4.67 39.73
C ASN A 149 -44.05 -5.22 39.13
N SER A 150 -44.10 -5.54 37.82
CA SER A 150 -45.27 -6.20 37.21
C SER A 150 -45.60 -7.58 37.81
N SER A 151 -44.58 -8.33 38.25
CA SER A 151 -44.80 -9.60 38.95
C SER A 151 -45.25 -9.45 40.41
N ARG A 152 -45.03 -8.27 41.01
CA ARG A 152 -45.51 -7.93 42.37
C ARG A 152 -46.86 -7.21 42.35
N SER A 153 -47.21 -6.54 41.25
CA SER A 153 -48.47 -5.81 41.08
C SER A 153 -49.56 -6.62 40.35
N ASN A 154 -49.38 -7.94 40.18
CA ASN A 154 -50.50 -8.85 39.83
C ASN A 154 -51.40 -9.17 41.03
N GLU A 155 -51.23 -8.45 42.14
CA GLU A 155 -52.24 -8.24 43.18
C GLU A 155 -52.44 -6.73 43.32
N GLY A 156 -53.37 -6.17 42.54
CA GLY A 156 -53.95 -4.86 42.82
C GLY A 156 -53.41 -3.66 42.04
N ASN A 157 -54.22 -3.29 41.04
CA ASN A 157 -54.62 -1.93 40.71
C ASN A 157 -53.89 -1.17 39.58
N GLU A 158 -54.73 -0.53 38.77
CA GLU A 158 -54.49 0.16 37.51
C GLU A 158 -53.98 1.60 37.72
N ASP A 159 -53.33 2.11 36.68
CA ASP A 159 -52.97 3.50 36.39
C ASP A 159 -51.99 4.25 37.32
N GLU A 160 -50.85 4.64 36.73
CA GLU A 160 -50.43 6.05 36.70
C GLU A 160 -49.27 6.27 35.71
N GLU A 161 -49.42 7.32 34.90
CA GLU A 161 -48.44 7.81 33.93
C GLU A 161 -47.12 8.20 34.60
N SER A 162 -45.99 7.70 34.08
CA SER A 162 -44.66 8.10 34.53
C SER A 162 -43.96 8.86 33.41
N GLU A 163 -44.10 10.18 33.52
CA GLU A 163 -43.33 11.26 32.89
C GLU A 163 -41.88 10.84 32.60
N GLY A 164 -41.51 10.87 31.33
CA GLY A 164 -40.18 10.54 30.86
C GLY A 164 -39.17 11.62 31.23
N GLU A 165 -38.28 11.30 32.17
CA GLU A 165 -37.12 12.13 32.49
C GLU A 165 -36.30 12.47 31.23
N HIS A 166 -36.36 13.74 30.86
CA HIS A 166 -35.54 14.35 29.84
C HIS A 166 -34.09 14.46 30.35
N SER A 167 -33.25 13.47 30.04
CA SER A 167 -31.80 13.53 30.27
C SER A 167 -31.17 14.59 29.35
N GLN A 168 -31.21 15.84 29.79
CA GLN A 168 -30.43 16.95 29.26
C GLN A 168 -29.10 17.02 30.03
N ASP A 169 -28.14 16.14 29.73
CA ASP A 169 -26.80 16.27 30.34
C ASP A 169 -25.66 15.72 29.45
N ASP A 170 -25.74 15.91 28.13
CA ASP A 170 -24.71 15.37 27.22
C ASP A 170 -24.36 16.31 26.04
N ARG A 171 -24.82 17.57 26.05
CA ARG A 171 -24.54 18.55 24.97
C ARG A 171 -23.28 19.39 25.20
N GLU A 172 -22.76 19.48 26.42
CA GLU A 172 -21.62 20.37 26.70
C GLU A 172 -20.26 19.74 26.40
N ASP A 173 -20.11 18.43 26.58
CA ASP A 173 -18.81 17.75 26.47
C ASP A 173 -18.31 17.61 25.01
N ASN A 174 -19.24 17.67 24.04
CA ASN A 174 -18.92 17.61 22.62
C ASN A 174 -18.46 18.96 22.03
N LYS A 175 -18.63 20.07 22.77
CA LYS A 175 -18.11 21.40 22.36
C LYS A 175 -16.68 21.66 22.85
N ARG A 176 -16.24 20.99 23.92
CA ARG A 176 -14.91 21.19 24.50
C ARG A 176 -13.82 20.45 23.71
N SER A 177 -14.09 19.19 23.34
CA SER A 177 -13.18 18.36 22.53
C SER A 177 -12.99 18.82 21.08
N LYS A 178 -13.86 19.69 20.56
CA LYS A 178 -13.71 20.29 19.21
C LYS A 178 -12.92 21.60 19.22
N ARG A 179 -12.73 22.24 20.37
CA ARG A 179 -11.92 23.47 20.48
C ARG A 179 -10.44 23.17 20.72
N GLU A 180 -10.11 22.08 21.42
CA GLU A 180 -8.72 21.70 21.71
C GLU A 180 -7.98 21.12 20.48
N SER A 181 -8.68 20.67 19.43
CA SER A 181 -8.03 20.16 18.21
C SER A 181 -7.66 21.23 17.17
N ASP A 182 -8.17 22.45 17.31
CA ASP A 182 -8.03 23.51 16.29
C ASP A 182 -6.96 24.56 16.67
N ASP A 183 -6.40 24.52 17.88
CA ASP A 183 -5.46 25.54 18.41
C ASP A 183 -3.97 25.10 18.41
N GLU A 184 -3.62 23.88 17.96
CA GLU A 184 -2.21 23.39 17.97
C GLU A 184 -1.45 23.48 16.64
N ASP A 185 -2.07 23.94 15.55
CA ASP A 185 -1.40 24.18 14.26
C ASP A 185 -1.36 25.68 13.92
N LYS A 186 -0.41 26.43 14.51
CA LYS A 186 -0.05 27.77 14.04
C LYS A 186 1.42 28.12 14.27
#